data_AF-A0AAV4ZKR5-F1
#
_entry.id   AF-A0AAV4ZKR5-F1
#
_cell.length_a   1.000
_cell.length_b   1.000
_cell.length_c   1.000
_cell.angle_alpha   90.00
_cell.angle_beta   90.00
_cell.angle_gamma   90.00
#
_symmetry.space_group_name_H-M   'P 1'
#
loop_
_entity.id
_entity.type
_entity.pdbx_description
1 polymer ?
#
loop_
_entity_poly.entity_id
_entity_poly.type
_entity_poly.pdbx_seq_one_letter_code
_entity_poly.pdbx_strand_id
1 'polypeptide(L)'
;MAKRRLSERFGPERDGDPAGGPPIRELDRVRLLSAVTGDDAQCVPAGSTGTVVGIYAAGEAFEVEFTRPVDTLATVDGRAVTLVARGGA
;
A
#
# COMPACT_ATOMS: atom_id res chain seq x y z
N MET A 1 37.23 10.00 29.83
CA MET A 1 35.80 10.10 30.17
C MET A 1 35.35 11.54 30.01
N ALA A 2 34.61 11.87 28.94
CA ALA A 2 33.88 13.14 28.79
C ALA A 2 32.75 12.93 27.77
N LYS A 3 31.50 13.05 28.23
CA LYS A 3 30.28 12.85 27.44
C LYS A 3 30.03 14.10 26.58
N ARG A 4 30.03 13.95 25.25
CA ARG A 4 29.59 15.02 24.34
C ARG A 4 28.05 15.08 24.37
N ARG A 5 27.51 16.23 24.81
CA ARG A 5 26.09 16.59 24.67
C ARG A 5 25.77 16.72 23.19
N LEU A 6 24.88 15.86 22.69
CA LEU A 6 24.21 16.06 21.41
C LEU A 6 23.13 17.11 21.65
N SER A 7 23.37 18.34 21.24
CA SER A 7 22.37 19.40 21.25
C SER A 7 21.26 19.04 20.26
N GLU A 8 20.11 18.72 20.82
CA GLU A 8 18.87 18.42 20.13
C GLU A 8 18.38 19.64 19.34
N ARG A 9 18.25 19.48 18.02
CA ARG A 9 17.39 20.33 17.19
C ARG A 9 16.06 19.60 17.05
N PHE A 10 15.21 19.70 18.07
CA PHE A 10 13.80 19.38 17.93
C PHE A 10 13.16 20.47 17.06
N GLY A 11 12.94 20.15 15.78
CA GLY A 11 11.97 20.87 14.96
C GLY A 11 10.56 20.68 15.54
N PRO A 12 9.59 21.52 15.17
CA PRO A 12 8.25 21.45 15.73
C PRO A 12 7.68 20.04 15.52
N GLU A 13 7.14 19.48 16.60
CA GLU A 13 6.43 18.22 16.64
C GLU A 13 5.43 18.19 15.48
N ARG A 14 5.59 17.22 14.57
CA ARG A 14 4.60 16.97 13.53
C ARG A 14 3.36 16.45 14.23
N ASP A 15 2.33 17.29 14.30
CA ASP A 15 0.98 16.86 14.66
C ASP A 15 0.60 15.65 13.80
N GLY A 16 0.47 14.49 14.46
CA GLY A 16 -0.23 13.29 14.00
C GLY A 16 0.18 12.71 12.65
N ASP A 17 1.16 11.80 12.64
CA ASP A 17 1.20 10.74 11.62
C ASP A 17 0.84 9.41 12.30
N PRO A 18 -0.38 8.88 12.15
CA PRO A 18 -0.72 7.57 12.68
C PRO A 18 -0.13 6.49 11.77
N ALA A 19 1.20 6.41 11.64
CA ALA A 19 1.94 5.33 10.98
C ALA A 19 1.38 4.86 9.61
N GLY A 20 0.66 5.72 8.88
CA GLY A 20 -0.31 5.27 7.87
C GLY A 20 -0.44 6.31 6.80
N GLY A 21 0.07 5.98 5.60
CA GLY A 21 -0.09 6.81 4.43
C GLY A 21 -1.56 7.16 4.13
N PRO A 22 -1.81 8.10 3.22
CA PRO A 22 -3.16 8.56 2.95
C PRO A 22 -4.04 7.39 2.47
N PRO A 23 -5.34 7.36 2.82
CA PRO A 23 -6.21 6.21 2.56
C PRO A 23 -6.27 5.90 1.07
N ILE A 24 -6.23 4.61 0.73
CA ILE A 24 -6.36 4.10 -0.64
C ILE A 24 -7.84 4.19 -1.06
N ARG A 25 -8.07 4.53 -2.33
CA ARG A 25 -9.37 4.72 -2.95
C ARG A 25 -9.53 3.79 -4.15
N GLU A 26 -10.77 3.61 -4.60
CA GLU A 26 -11.01 2.97 -5.89
C GLU A 26 -10.29 3.76 -7.00
N LEU A 27 -9.84 3.02 -8.01
CA LEU A 27 -9.01 3.46 -9.14
C LEU A 27 -7.59 3.92 -8.77
N ASP A 28 -7.21 3.91 -7.49
CA ASP A 28 -5.82 4.08 -7.12
C ASP A 28 -4.97 2.94 -7.66
N ARG A 29 -3.74 3.28 -8.02
CA ARG A 29 -2.73 2.30 -8.42
C ARG A 29 -1.93 1.91 -7.18
N VAL A 30 -1.84 0.59 -6.92
CA VAL A 30 -1.16 0.04 -5.74
C VAL A 30 -0.08 -0.94 -6.13
N ARG A 31 0.91 -1.12 -5.26
CA ARG A 31 1.99 -2.10 -5.41
C ARG A 31 1.93 -3.13 -4.31
N LEU A 32 2.03 -4.40 -4.67
CA LEU A 32 2.12 -5.52 -3.73
C LEU A 32 3.43 -5.49 -2.94
N LEU A 33 3.34 -5.75 -1.65
CA LEU A 33 4.47 -5.93 -0.73
C LEU A 33 4.85 -7.41 -0.57
N SER A 34 3.90 -8.32 -0.79
CA SER A 34 4.08 -9.77 -0.79
C SER A 34 3.37 -10.40 -1.98
N ALA A 35 3.78 -11.60 -2.39
CA ALA A 35 3.06 -12.34 -3.42
C ALA A 35 1.65 -12.71 -2.93
N VAL A 36 0.69 -12.74 -3.86
CA VAL A 36 -0.70 -13.13 -3.59
C VAL A 36 -1.17 -14.14 -4.64
N THR A 37 -2.20 -14.90 -4.31
CA THR A 37 -2.89 -15.76 -5.27
C THR A 37 -4.11 -15.00 -5.79
N GLY A 38 -4.20 -14.80 -7.10
CA GLY A 38 -5.38 -14.26 -7.76
C GLY A 38 -6.52 -15.29 -7.81
N ASP A 39 -7.70 -14.82 -8.17
CA ASP A 39 -8.94 -15.61 -8.18
C ASP A 39 -8.88 -16.77 -9.19
N ASP A 40 -8.05 -16.63 -10.22
CA ASP A 40 -7.76 -17.67 -11.21
C ASP A 40 -6.69 -18.69 -10.74
N ALA A 41 -6.40 -18.70 -9.43
CA ALA A 41 -5.35 -19.49 -8.79
C ALA A 41 -3.92 -19.21 -9.29
N GLN A 42 -3.71 -18.07 -9.98
CA GLN A 42 -2.39 -17.66 -10.46
C GLN A 42 -1.65 -16.83 -9.40
N CYS A 43 -0.33 -17.02 -9.30
CA CYS A 43 0.50 -16.24 -8.39
C CYS A 43 0.84 -14.88 -9.01
N VAL A 44 0.52 -13.80 -8.30
CA VAL A 44 0.97 -12.44 -8.61
C VAL A 44 2.17 -12.12 -7.71
N PRO A 45 3.37 -11.90 -8.28
CA PRO A 45 4.57 -11.72 -7.47
C PRO A 45 4.57 -10.38 -6.74
N ALA A 46 5.26 -10.34 -5.60
CA ALA A 46 5.53 -9.10 -4.86
C ALA A 46 6.16 -8.04 -5.77
N GLY A 47 5.80 -6.78 -5.55
CA GLY A 47 6.25 -5.65 -6.35
C GLY A 47 5.44 -5.42 -7.63
N SER A 48 4.52 -6.32 -8.00
CA SER A 48 3.55 -6.09 -9.08
C SER A 48 2.64 -4.91 -8.75
N THR A 49 2.18 -4.22 -9.78
CA THR A 49 1.33 -3.04 -9.64
C THR A 49 -0.03 -3.33 -10.27
N GLY A 50 -1.10 -3.06 -9.54
CA GLY A 50 -2.48 -3.22 -9.99
C GLY A 50 -3.33 -1.99 -9.71
N THR A 51 -4.58 -2.02 -10.16
CA THR A 51 -5.57 -0.97 -9.94
C THR A 51 -6.60 -1.46 -8.93
N VAL A 52 -6.88 -0.66 -7.90
CA VAL A 52 -7.95 -0.97 -6.96
C VAL A 52 -9.29 -0.82 -7.66
N VAL A 53 -10.09 -1.87 -7.70
CA VAL A 53 -11.43 -1.87 -8.32
C VAL A 53 -12.55 -2.05 -7.29
N GLY A 54 -12.21 -2.41 -6.06
CA GLY A 54 -13.15 -2.48 -4.93
C GLY A 54 -12.45 -2.35 -3.59
N ILE A 55 -13.17 -1.83 -2.60
CA ILE A 55 -12.69 -1.68 -1.21
C ILE A 55 -13.60 -2.47 -0.29
N TYR A 56 -13.01 -3.31 0.55
CA TYR A 56 -13.73 -4.14 1.52
C TYR A 56 -13.39 -3.78 2.96
N ALA A 57 -14.35 -3.98 3.85
CA ALA A 57 -14.20 -3.78 5.29
C ALA A 57 -13.47 -2.47 5.67
N ALA A 58 -13.87 -1.36 5.04
CA ALA A 58 -13.28 -0.03 5.26
C ALA A 58 -11.75 0.07 5.02
N GLY A 59 -11.20 -0.75 4.12
CA GLY A 59 -9.78 -0.71 3.72
C GLY A 59 -8.91 -1.79 4.35
N GLU A 60 -9.48 -2.72 5.11
CA GLU A 60 -8.76 -3.92 5.57
C GLU A 60 -8.42 -4.86 4.39
N ALA A 61 -9.16 -4.78 3.28
CA ALA A 61 -8.83 -5.48 2.04
C ALA A 61 -9.26 -4.70 0.79
N PHE A 62 -8.60 -4.98 -0.33
CA PHE A 62 -8.86 -4.39 -1.63
C PHE A 62 -9.02 -5.47 -2.69
N GLU A 63 -9.99 -5.29 -3.58
CA GLU A 63 -10.00 -6.02 -4.85
C GLU A 63 -9.10 -5.26 -5.83
N VAL A 64 -8.08 -5.94 -6.34
CA VAL A 64 -7.06 -5.35 -7.21
C VAL A 64 -7.02 -6.09 -8.54
N GLU A 65 -7.19 -5.35 -9.63
CA GLU A 65 -7.00 -5.85 -10.99
C GLU A 65 -5.52 -5.72 -11.38
N PHE A 66 -4.91 -6.85 -11.74
CA PHE A 66 -3.57 -6.92 -12.30
C PHE A 66 -3.67 -7.26 -13.79
N THR A 67 -2.92 -6.54 -14.62
CA THR A 67 -2.82 -6.81 -16.07
C THR A 67 -1.43 -7.32 -16.47
N ARG A 68 -0.43 -7.17 -15.58
CA ARG A 68 0.95 -7.65 -15.74
C ARG A 68 1.57 -7.94 -14.36
N PRO A 69 2.43 -8.97 -14.24
CA PRO A 69 2.82 -9.95 -15.27
C PRO A 69 1.73 -10.99 -15.59
N VAL A 70 0.68 -11.03 -14.77
CA VAL A 70 -0.47 -11.93 -14.88
C VAL A 70 -1.74 -11.07 -14.98
N ASP A 71 -2.69 -11.52 -15.78
CA ASP A 71 -4.01 -10.90 -15.94
C ASP A 71 -5.01 -11.61 -15.01
N THR A 72 -5.37 -11.00 -13.88
CA THR A 72 -6.26 -11.60 -12.87
C THR A 72 -6.73 -10.55 -11.85
N LEU A 73 -7.83 -10.84 -11.15
CA LEU A 73 -8.25 -10.14 -9.95
C LEU A 73 -7.71 -10.84 -8.70
N ALA A 74 -7.46 -10.08 -7.65
CA ALA A 74 -7.16 -10.66 -6.34
C ALA A 74 -7.77 -9.81 -5.23
N THR A 75 -8.31 -10.48 -4.21
CA THR A 75 -8.57 -9.85 -2.92
C THR A 75 -7.26 -9.81 -2.11
N VAL A 76 -6.80 -8.62 -1.77
CA VAL A 76 -5.50 -8.37 -1.15
C VAL A 76 -5.69 -7.69 0.21
N ASP A 77 -4.99 -8.19 1.24
CA ASP A 77 -4.93 -7.55 2.56
C ASP A 77 -4.39 -6.12 2.45
N GLY A 78 -5.00 -5.17 3.14
CA GLY A 78 -4.61 -3.75 3.07
C GLY A 78 -3.17 -3.47 3.51
N ARG A 79 -2.60 -4.34 4.34
CA ARG A 79 -1.19 -4.27 4.79
C ARG A 79 -0.22 -4.86 3.78
N ALA A 80 -0.72 -5.57 2.76
CA ALA A 80 0.09 -6.14 1.69
C ALA A 80 0.21 -5.22 0.46
N VAL A 81 -0.27 -3.98 0.55
CA VAL A 81 -0.17 -3.00 -0.54
C VAL A 81 0.37 -1.65 -0.07
N THR A 82 0.93 -0.90 -1.02
CA THR A 82 1.23 0.51 -0.85
C THR A 82 0.72 1.31 -2.05
N LEU A 83 0.31 2.55 -1.81
CA LEU A 83 -0.14 3.46 -2.86
C LEU A 83 1.03 3.83 -3.78
N VAL A 84 0.79 3.75 -5.10
CA VAL A 84 1.73 4.18 -6.15
C VAL A 84 1.29 5.48 -6.79
N ALA A 85 0.03 5.57 -7.19
CA ALA A 85 -0.53 6.75 -7.84
C ALA A 85 -2.03 6.86 -7.57
N ARG A 86 -2.55 8.08 -7.56
CA ARG A 86 -3.98 8.32 -7.44
C ARG A 86 -4.71 8.03 -8.76
N GLY A 87 -5.88 7.42 -8.66
CA GLY A 87 -6.84 7.38 -9.76
C GLY A 87 -7.29 8.80 -10.10
N GLY A 88 -7.39 9.12 -11.39
CA GLY A 88 -8.01 10.38 -11.83
C GLY A 88 -9.51 10.36 -11.58
N ALA A 89 -10.06 11.50 -11.16
CA ALA A 89 -11.50 11.75 -11.08
C ALA A 89 -12.08 12.06 -12.47
#